data_AF-A0A351MSI2-F1
#
_entry.id   AF-A0A351MSI2-F1
#
_cell.length_a   1.000
_cell.length_b   1.000
_cell.length_c   1.000
_cell.angle_alpha   90.00
_cell.angle_beta   90.00
_cell.angle_gamma   90.00
#
_symmetry.space_group_name_H-M   'P 1'
#
loop_
_entity.id
_entity.type
_entity.pdbx_description
1 polymer ?
#
loop_
_entity_poly.entity_id
_entity_poly.type
_entity_poly.pdbx_seq_one_letter_code
_entity_poly.pdbx_strand_id
1 'polypeptide(L)'
;MAAMSDESRKKTTPDDDRNLVIVDEDFAHADSEDRLWLFWERNRERIIGSTLAIFIGLVCWFAVDAWLDSQREALREEYASLKDDAGRAAFASAHPGETLSVVALLEIADGLHEAGKPSLAAYDVAATAAESAPNDKTVQSLGWRARLYAALQAQEAGAPDAIARLTRVAESTTAPDALRGPALLALARGAIAKSDYTAARNWLDKMDRQLGPNHPWREDQRALISSEPSLRPSAARGQ
;
A
#
# COMPACT_ATOMS: atom_id res chain seq x y z
N MET A 1 -77.36 -17.85 -57.22
CA MET A 1 -78.02 -18.78 -56.28
C MET A 1 -77.14 -18.85 -55.04
N ALA A 2 -77.74 -18.68 -53.86
CA ALA A 2 -77.06 -18.35 -52.61
C ALA A 2 -76.72 -19.57 -51.74
N ALA A 3 -75.65 -19.40 -50.95
CA ALA A 3 -75.41 -19.80 -49.55
C ALA A 3 -75.31 -21.28 -49.07
N MET A 4 -74.42 -21.43 -48.08
CA MET A 4 -74.29 -22.44 -47.00
C MET A 4 -73.66 -23.80 -47.37
N SER A 5 -72.76 -24.43 -46.60
CA SER A 5 -72.31 -24.29 -45.19
C SER A 5 -70.97 -25.07 -45.07
N ASP A 6 -69.91 -24.55 -44.42
CA ASP A 6 -69.52 -24.71 -43.00
C ASP A 6 -69.41 -26.17 -42.48
N GLU A 7 -68.18 -26.54 -42.11
CA GLU A 7 -67.65 -27.61 -41.21
C GLU A 7 -66.31 -28.11 -41.80
N SER A 8 -65.17 -28.20 -41.12
CA SER A 8 -64.90 -28.32 -39.70
C SER A 8 -63.49 -27.79 -39.41
N ARG A 9 -63.43 -26.92 -38.41
CA ARG A 9 -62.24 -26.31 -37.84
C ARG A 9 -61.40 -27.38 -37.13
N LYS A 10 -60.46 -28.04 -37.81
CA LYS A 10 -59.38 -28.76 -37.12
C LYS A 10 -58.37 -27.73 -36.61
N LYS A 11 -58.51 -27.40 -35.32
CA LYS A 11 -57.47 -26.77 -34.50
C LYS A 11 -56.13 -27.42 -34.83
N THR A 12 -55.19 -26.64 -35.37
CA THR A 12 -53.76 -26.92 -35.18
C THR A 12 -53.51 -26.81 -33.68
N THR A 13 -53.39 -27.96 -33.02
CA THR A 13 -52.72 -28.01 -31.72
C THR A 13 -51.32 -27.43 -31.92
N PRO A 14 -50.89 -26.46 -31.09
CA PRO A 14 -49.53 -25.96 -31.13
C PRO A 14 -48.61 -27.16 -30.97
N ASP A 15 -47.67 -27.27 -31.90
CA ASP A 15 -46.49 -28.10 -31.77
C ASP A 15 -45.93 -27.87 -30.36
N ASP A 16 -45.98 -28.90 -29.52
CA ASP A 16 -45.47 -28.84 -28.15
C ASP A 16 -43.95 -28.99 -28.22
N ASP A 17 -43.30 -28.00 -28.83
CA ASP A 17 -41.85 -27.81 -28.97
C ASP A 17 -41.16 -27.54 -27.61
N ARG A 18 -41.83 -27.86 -26.50
CA ARG A 18 -41.29 -27.69 -25.15
C ARG A 18 -40.35 -28.82 -24.73
N ASN A 19 -40.18 -29.83 -25.58
CA ASN A 19 -39.27 -30.94 -25.32
C ASN A 19 -38.39 -31.31 -26.52
N LEU A 20 -37.89 -30.30 -27.25
CA LEU A 20 -36.67 -30.46 -28.06
C LEU A 20 -35.46 -30.12 -27.20
N VAL A 21 -35.36 -30.74 -26.02
CA VAL A 21 -34.04 -30.96 -25.44
C VAL A 21 -33.37 -31.91 -26.42
N ILE A 22 -32.36 -31.43 -27.14
CA ILE A 22 -31.51 -32.27 -27.98
C ILE A 22 -30.80 -33.22 -27.01
N VAL A 23 -31.45 -34.34 -26.71
CA VAL A 23 -30.85 -35.46 -26.03
C VAL A 23 -30.05 -36.13 -27.12
N ASP A 24 -28.73 -35.96 -27.03
CA ASP A 24 -27.73 -36.71 -27.77
C ASP A 24 -28.21 -38.19 -27.80
N GLU A 25 -28.44 -38.78 -28.99
CA GLU A 25 -29.20 -40.05 -29.14
C GLU A 25 -28.65 -41.17 -28.26
N ASP A 26 -27.33 -41.14 -28.00
CA ASP A 26 -26.61 -42.02 -27.08
C ASP A 26 -27.13 -42.00 -25.63
N PHE A 27 -27.80 -40.93 -25.21
CA PHE A 27 -28.34 -40.73 -23.85
C PHE A 27 -29.85 -40.96 -23.76
N ALA A 28 -30.57 -41.12 -24.88
CA ALA A 28 -32.04 -41.17 -24.93
C ALA A 28 -32.62 -42.48 -24.38
N HIS A 29 -31.89 -43.60 -24.47
CA HIS A 29 -32.29 -44.92 -23.97
C HIS A 29 -31.34 -45.52 -22.92
N ALA A 30 -30.35 -44.75 -22.49
CA ALA A 30 -29.33 -45.15 -21.51
C ALA A 30 -29.87 -45.08 -20.08
N ASP A 31 -29.64 -46.13 -19.28
CA ASP A 31 -29.86 -46.06 -17.83
C ASP A 31 -28.93 -45.01 -17.20
N SER A 32 -29.22 -44.57 -15.97
CA SER A 32 -28.43 -43.51 -15.31
C SER A 32 -26.93 -43.82 -15.21
N GLU A 33 -26.57 -45.10 -15.13
CA GLU A 33 -25.21 -45.60 -15.12
C GLU A 33 -24.53 -45.49 -16.49
N ASP A 34 -25.24 -45.83 -17.57
CA ASP A 34 -24.74 -45.72 -18.94
C ASP A 34 -24.48 -44.26 -19.34
N ARG A 35 -25.34 -43.34 -18.90
CA ARG A 35 -25.14 -41.89 -19.10
C ARG A 35 -23.86 -41.39 -18.40
N LEU A 36 -23.59 -41.89 -17.20
CA LEU A 36 -22.36 -41.55 -16.47
C LEU A 36 -21.13 -42.12 -17.19
N TRP A 37 -21.21 -43.35 -17.68
CA TRP A 37 -20.13 -43.98 -18.41
C TRP A 37 -19.82 -43.26 -19.73
N LEU A 38 -20.83 -42.91 -20.53
CA LEU A 38 -20.66 -42.14 -21.77
C LEU A 38 -20.10 -40.75 -21.53
N PHE A 39 -20.56 -40.07 -20.48
CA PHE A 39 -20.00 -38.78 -20.07
C PHE A 39 -18.52 -38.93 -19.69
N TRP A 40 -18.18 -39.95 -18.91
CA TRP A 40 -16.81 -40.23 -18.52
C TRP A 40 -15.92 -40.52 -19.73
N GLU A 41 -16.32 -41.44 -20.62
CA GLU A 41 -15.53 -41.81 -21.80
C GLU A 41 -15.27 -40.60 -22.70
N ARG A 42 -16.28 -39.73 -22.87
CA ARG A 42 -16.17 -38.52 -23.69
C ARG A 42 -15.34 -37.40 -23.07
N ASN A 43 -15.30 -37.31 -21.74
CA ASN A 43 -14.68 -36.18 -21.03
C ASN A 43 -13.43 -36.54 -20.22
N ARG A 44 -13.09 -37.83 -20.04
CA ARG A 44 -11.99 -38.29 -19.17
C ARG A 44 -10.67 -37.60 -19.46
N GLU A 45 -10.32 -37.41 -20.73
CA GLU A 45 -9.05 -36.78 -21.11
C GLU A 45 -9.02 -35.31 -20.71
N ARG A 46 -10.15 -34.61 -20.85
CA ARG A 46 -10.29 -33.22 -20.42
C ARG A 46 -10.28 -33.10 -18.90
N ILE A 47 -10.99 -33.98 -18.19
CA ILE A 47 -11.06 -33.98 -16.72
C ILE A 47 -9.69 -34.31 -16.14
N ILE A 48 -9.05 -35.39 -16.60
CA ILE A 48 -7.70 -35.78 -16.15
C ILE A 48 -6.68 -34.72 -16.55
N GLY A 49 -6.71 -34.23 -17.78
CA GLY A 49 -5.79 -33.21 -18.28
C GLY A 49 -5.89 -31.90 -17.51
N SER A 50 -7.11 -31.41 -17.25
CA SER A 50 -7.34 -30.21 -16.42
C SER A 50 -6.92 -30.40 -14.97
N THR A 51 -7.23 -31.56 -14.37
CA THR A 51 -6.80 -31.89 -13.01
C THR A 51 -5.27 -31.91 -12.91
N LEU A 52 -4.60 -32.56 -13.86
CA LEU A 52 -3.15 -32.61 -13.92
C LEU A 52 -2.52 -31.23 -14.15
N ALA A 53 -3.12 -30.40 -15.02
CA ALA A 53 -2.66 -29.04 -15.25
C ALA A 53 -2.77 -28.18 -13.98
N ILE A 54 -3.87 -28.29 -13.22
CA ILE A 54 -4.02 -27.61 -11.92
C ILE A 54 -2.97 -28.11 -10.94
N PHE A 55 -2.77 -29.43 -10.85
CA PHE A 55 -1.78 -30.01 -9.96
C PHE A 55 -0.36 -29.51 -10.26
N ILE A 56 0.05 -29.53 -11.54
CA ILE A 56 1.34 -29.00 -11.98
C ILE A 56 1.43 -27.50 -11.67
N GLY A 57 0.37 -26.72 -11.93
CA GLY A 57 0.31 -25.30 -11.60
C GLY A 57 0.55 -25.02 -10.12
N LEU A 58 -0.08 -25.80 -9.23
CA LEU A 58 0.14 -25.70 -7.78
C LEU A 58 1.58 -26.05 -7.40
N VAL A 59 2.13 -27.15 -7.93
CA VAL A 59 3.51 -27.56 -7.64
C VAL A 59 4.51 -26.49 -8.11
N CYS A 60 4.33 -25.95 -9.31
CA CYS A 60 5.16 -24.85 -9.82
C CYS A 60 5.05 -23.59 -8.95
N TRP A 61 3.84 -23.23 -8.52
CA TRP A 61 3.65 -22.09 -7.62
C TRP A 61 4.39 -22.32 -6.29
N PHE A 62 4.19 -23.45 -5.62
CA PHE A 62 4.89 -23.74 -4.36
C PHE A 62 6.41 -23.77 -4.53
N ALA A 63 6.92 -24.28 -5.65
CA ALA A 63 8.36 -24.28 -5.92
C ALA A 63 8.92 -22.85 -6.05
N VAL A 64 8.22 -21.96 -6.76
CA VAL A 64 8.60 -20.55 -6.89
C VAL A 64 8.50 -19.84 -5.55
N ASP A 65 7.44 -20.07 -4.78
CA ASP A 65 7.22 -19.47 -3.47
C ASP A 65 8.33 -19.86 -2.48
N ALA A 66 8.64 -21.16 -2.39
CA ALA A 66 9.74 -21.66 -1.56
C ALA A 66 11.11 -21.11 -1.98
N TRP A 67 11.34 -20.95 -3.29
CA TRP A 67 12.57 -20.33 -3.79
C TRP A 67 12.66 -18.85 -3.38
N LEU A 68 11.59 -18.07 -3.53
CA LEU A 68 11.57 -16.67 -3.10
C LEU A 68 11.78 -16.54 -1.58
N ASP A 69 11.20 -17.43 -0.78
CA ASP A 69 11.41 -17.45 0.66
C ASP A 69 12.87 -17.76 1.03
N SER A 70 13.52 -18.69 0.32
CA SER A 70 14.96 -18.95 0.51
C SER A 70 15.83 -17.73 0.20
N GLN A 71 15.49 -16.94 -0.82
CA GLN A 71 16.21 -15.71 -1.15
C GLN A 71 16.03 -14.65 -0.06
N ARG A 72 14.81 -14.51 0.47
CA ARG A 72 14.53 -13.59 1.57
C ARG A 72 15.29 -13.98 2.84
N GLU A 73 15.40 -15.27 3.13
CA GLU A 73 16.12 -15.74 4.30
C GLU A 73 17.63 -15.50 4.16
N ALA A 74 18.21 -15.79 2.99
CA ALA A 74 19.62 -15.47 2.72
C ALA A 74 19.91 -13.97 2.89
N LEU A 75 19.01 -13.09 2.43
CA LEU A 75 19.14 -11.64 2.61
C LEU A 75 19.09 -11.24 4.09
N ARG A 76 18.23 -11.87 4.90
CA ARG A 76 18.15 -11.62 6.35
C ARG A 76 19.40 -12.09 7.08
N GLU A 77 19.92 -13.26 6.73
CA GLU A 77 21.16 -13.80 7.32
C GLU A 77 22.35 -12.90 7.00
N GLU A 78 22.48 -12.46 5.73
CA GLU A 78 23.50 -11.51 5.31
C GLU A 78 23.40 -10.21 6.12
N TYR A 79 22.19 -9.64 6.23
CA TYR A 79 21.96 -8.43 7.02
C TYR A 79 22.28 -8.61 8.51
N ALA A 80 21.87 -9.73 9.12
CA ALA A 80 22.14 -10.04 10.53
C ALA A 80 23.63 -10.24 10.85
N SER A 81 24.42 -10.61 9.83
CA SER A 81 25.86 -10.77 9.96
C SER A 81 26.62 -9.44 10.04
N LEU A 82 26.01 -8.34 9.58
CA LEU A 82 26.64 -7.01 9.56
C LEU A 82 26.95 -6.53 10.97
N LYS A 83 28.13 -5.92 11.16
CA LYS A 83 28.60 -5.43 12.47
C LYS A 83 28.90 -3.94 12.51
N ASP A 84 29.17 -3.34 11.36
CA ASP A 84 29.63 -1.97 11.23
C ASP A 84 28.92 -1.20 10.12
N ASP A 85 29.09 0.12 10.13
CA ASP A 85 28.43 1.02 9.19
C ASP A 85 28.97 0.84 7.76
N ALA A 86 30.23 0.45 7.61
CA ALA A 86 30.82 0.13 6.31
C ALA A 86 30.14 -1.10 5.70
N GLY A 87 29.93 -2.17 6.49
CA GLY A 87 29.17 -3.34 6.06
C GLY A 87 27.73 -2.99 5.69
N ARG A 88 27.04 -2.17 6.49
CA ARG A 88 25.68 -1.69 6.18
C ARG A 88 25.60 -0.89 4.88
N ALA A 89 26.56 0.00 4.63
CA ALA A 89 26.60 0.79 3.40
C ALA A 89 26.87 -0.09 2.17
N ALA A 90 27.78 -1.06 2.29
CA ALA A 90 28.08 -2.02 1.24
C ALA A 90 26.89 -2.92 0.93
N PHE A 91 26.23 -3.47 1.96
CA PHE A 91 24.99 -4.24 1.84
C PHE A 91 23.91 -3.45 1.12
N ALA A 92 23.69 -2.20 1.52
CA ALA A 92 22.67 -1.37 0.89
C ALA A 92 22.95 -1.09 -0.60
N SER A 93 24.23 -0.96 -0.96
CA SER A 93 24.65 -0.78 -2.35
C SER A 93 24.51 -2.05 -3.19
N ALA A 94 24.68 -3.22 -2.57
CA ALA A 94 24.52 -4.52 -3.22
C ALA A 94 23.06 -4.89 -3.45
N HIS A 95 22.15 -4.42 -2.60
CA HIS A 95 20.73 -4.80 -2.59
C HIS A 95 19.79 -3.59 -2.77
N PRO A 96 19.88 -2.86 -3.91
CA PRO A 96 19.05 -1.68 -4.13
C PRO A 96 17.57 -2.02 -4.21
N GLY A 97 16.73 -1.24 -3.54
CA GLY A 97 15.27 -1.43 -3.54
C GLY A 97 14.76 -2.47 -2.52
N GLU A 98 15.64 -3.24 -1.89
CA GLU A 98 15.26 -4.13 -0.79
C GLU A 98 14.88 -3.33 0.47
N THR A 99 13.94 -3.82 1.25
CA THR A 99 13.54 -3.13 2.50
C THR A 99 14.72 -3.02 3.47
N LEU A 100 15.50 -4.10 3.61
CA LEU A 100 16.64 -4.14 4.53
C LEU A 100 17.79 -3.21 4.10
N SER A 101 17.94 -2.86 2.82
CA SER A 101 18.98 -1.92 2.40
C SER A 101 18.67 -0.50 2.88
N VAL A 102 17.41 -0.07 2.80
CA VAL A 102 16.98 1.22 3.34
C VAL A 102 17.05 1.23 4.87
N VAL A 103 16.71 0.12 5.54
CA VAL A 103 16.90 -0.01 7.00
C VAL A 103 18.37 0.12 7.38
N ALA A 104 19.28 -0.56 6.66
CA ALA A 104 20.72 -0.47 6.90
C ALA A 104 21.23 0.99 6.85
N LEU A 105 20.79 1.76 5.85
CA LEU A 105 21.16 3.18 5.71
C LEU A 105 20.54 4.06 6.80
N LEU A 106 19.29 3.76 7.19
CA LEU A 106 18.64 4.45 8.30
C LEU A 106 19.36 4.18 9.62
N GLU A 107 19.83 2.95 9.89
CA GLU A 107 20.61 2.64 11.09
C GLU A 107 21.92 3.43 11.17
N ILE A 108 22.60 3.63 10.02
CA ILE A 108 23.79 4.50 9.97
C ILE A 108 23.40 5.95 10.32
N ALA A 109 22.31 6.46 9.74
CA ALA A 109 21.86 7.83 9.98
C ALA A 109 21.39 8.06 11.43
N ASP A 110 20.63 7.10 11.96
CA ASP A 110 20.16 7.07 13.35
C ASP A 110 21.35 7.01 14.31
N GLY A 111 22.33 6.13 14.07
CA GLY A 111 23.55 6.03 14.88
C GLY A 111 24.42 7.30 14.86
N LEU A 112 24.50 8.00 13.72
CA LEU A 112 25.14 9.31 13.66
C LEU A 112 24.38 10.35 14.48
N HIS A 113 23.05 10.38 14.39
CA HIS A 113 22.21 11.30 15.14
C HIS A 113 22.32 11.07 16.65
N GLU A 114 22.24 9.82 17.11
CA GLU A 114 22.42 9.45 18.52
C GLU A 114 23.80 9.82 19.06
N ALA A 115 24.83 9.73 18.22
CA ALA A 115 26.18 10.16 18.56
C ALA A 115 26.38 11.69 18.53
N GLY A 116 25.32 12.47 18.25
CA GLY A 116 25.39 13.93 18.11
C GLY A 116 26.22 14.39 16.90
N LYS A 117 26.45 13.49 15.93
CA LYS A 117 27.19 13.77 14.70
C LYS A 117 26.24 14.24 13.60
N PRO A 118 26.72 15.02 12.61
CA PRO A 118 25.90 15.46 11.50
C PRO A 118 25.37 14.25 10.71
N SER A 119 24.05 14.09 10.71
CA SER A 119 23.33 12.93 10.15
C SER A 119 22.45 13.27 8.95
N LEU A 120 22.25 14.55 8.65
CA LEU A 120 21.41 15.03 7.54
C LEU A 120 21.74 14.32 6.21
N ALA A 121 23.02 14.28 5.84
CA ALA A 121 23.45 13.65 4.59
C ALA A 121 23.17 12.14 4.57
N ALA A 122 23.30 11.46 5.71
CA ALA A 122 23.01 10.03 5.81
C ALA A 122 21.51 9.75 5.66
N TYR A 123 20.65 10.58 6.25
CA TYR A 123 19.21 10.50 6.01
C TYR A 123 18.83 10.80 4.56
N ASP A 124 19.49 11.76 3.90
CA ASP A 124 19.26 12.03 2.47
C ASP A 124 19.64 10.81 1.60
N VAL A 125 20.75 10.12 1.92
CA VAL A 125 21.15 8.88 1.24
C VAL A 125 20.08 7.79 1.43
N ALA A 126 19.58 7.59 2.65
CA ALA A 126 18.51 6.62 2.92
C ALA A 126 17.21 6.98 2.18
N ALA A 127 16.86 8.27 2.11
CA ALA A 127 15.70 8.75 1.38
C ALA A 127 15.81 8.49 -0.13
N THR A 128 16.98 8.70 -0.72
CA THR A 128 17.24 8.41 -2.14
C THR A 128 17.26 6.92 -2.43
N ALA A 129 17.81 6.09 -1.54
CA ALA A 129 17.81 4.63 -1.72
C ALA A 129 16.38 4.06 -1.82
N ALA A 130 15.42 4.64 -1.11
CA ALA A 130 14.01 4.24 -1.21
C ALA A 130 13.40 4.49 -2.60
N GLU A 131 13.99 5.34 -3.45
CA GLU A 131 13.49 5.62 -4.80
C GLU A 131 13.72 4.45 -5.76
N SER A 132 14.58 3.48 -5.40
CA SER A 132 14.79 2.25 -6.17
C SER A 132 13.59 1.28 -6.13
N ALA A 133 12.64 1.45 -5.19
CA ALA A 133 11.41 0.64 -5.12
C ALA A 133 10.17 1.55 -4.97
N PRO A 134 9.77 2.28 -6.03
CA PRO A 134 8.69 3.28 -5.96
C PRO A 134 7.31 2.71 -5.63
N ASN A 135 7.10 1.42 -5.93
CA ASN A 135 5.81 0.74 -5.73
C ASN A 135 5.73 -0.03 -4.39
N ASP A 136 6.84 -0.17 -3.67
CA ASP A 136 6.86 -0.84 -2.37
C ASP A 136 6.50 0.16 -1.27
N LYS A 137 5.32 -0.03 -0.66
CA LYS A 137 4.80 0.87 0.38
C LYS A 137 5.67 0.90 1.64
N THR A 138 6.31 -0.21 1.98
CA THR A 138 7.19 -0.31 3.16
C THR A 138 8.46 0.49 2.91
N VAL A 139 9.09 0.28 1.75
CA VAL A 139 10.29 1.04 1.34
C VAL A 139 9.97 2.53 1.25
N GLN A 140 8.84 2.91 0.63
CA GLN A 140 8.43 4.31 0.56
C GLN A 140 8.17 4.92 1.95
N SER A 141 7.57 4.17 2.87
CA SER A 141 7.34 4.65 4.25
C SER A 141 8.66 4.90 4.99
N LEU A 142 9.66 4.02 4.83
CA LEU A 142 11.01 4.22 5.35
C LEU A 142 11.70 5.43 4.68
N GLY A 143 11.54 5.60 3.38
CA GLY A 143 12.01 6.78 2.67
C GLY A 143 11.38 8.08 3.17
N TRP A 144 10.09 8.08 3.52
CA TRP A 144 9.44 9.23 4.16
C TRP A 144 9.94 9.50 5.56
N ARG A 145 10.24 8.45 6.35
CA ARG A 145 10.90 8.59 7.64
C ARG A 145 12.24 9.30 7.45
N ALA A 146 13.08 8.80 6.55
CA ALA A 146 14.37 9.41 6.24
C ALA A 146 14.24 10.90 5.87
N ARG A 147 13.30 11.24 4.99
CA ARG A 147 13.04 12.64 4.59
C ARG A 147 12.60 13.53 5.75
N LEU A 148 11.76 13.04 6.65
CA LEU A 148 11.35 13.77 7.84
C LEU A 148 12.56 14.07 8.73
N TYR A 149 13.36 13.06 9.06
CA TYR A 149 14.53 13.25 9.92
C TYR A 149 15.59 14.15 9.27
N ALA A 150 15.83 14.02 7.96
CA ALA A 150 16.69 14.96 7.23
C ALA A 150 16.17 16.40 7.34
N ALA A 151 14.86 16.61 7.23
CA ALA A 151 14.24 17.92 7.33
C ALA A 151 14.35 18.51 8.75
N LEU A 152 14.19 17.69 9.78
CA LEU A 152 14.37 18.09 11.18
C LEU A 152 15.83 18.46 11.47
N GLN A 153 16.79 17.66 11.00
CA GLN A 153 18.21 17.99 11.11
C GLN A 153 18.58 19.27 10.35
N ALA A 154 18.00 19.49 9.18
CA ALA A 154 18.15 20.74 8.44
C ALA A 154 17.61 21.94 9.23
N GLN A 155 16.47 21.78 9.92
CA GLN A 155 15.89 22.82 10.76
C GLN A 155 16.77 23.14 11.97
N GLU A 156 17.28 22.13 12.66
CA GLU A 156 18.20 22.29 13.80
C GLU A 156 19.51 22.98 13.38
N ALA A 157 20.03 22.63 12.21
CA ALA A 157 21.22 23.26 11.62
C ALA A 157 20.95 24.68 11.08
N GLY A 158 19.71 25.17 11.09
CA GLY A 158 19.35 26.48 10.53
C GLY A 158 19.49 26.55 9.00
N ALA A 159 19.42 25.41 8.31
CA ALA A 159 19.56 25.36 6.86
C ALA A 159 18.43 26.12 6.15
N PRO A 160 18.72 26.86 5.06
CA PRO A 160 17.74 27.72 4.40
C PRO A 160 16.58 26.93 3.75
N ASP A 161 16.80 25.66 3.42
CA ASP A 161 15.84 24.76 2.79
C ASP A 161 15.01 23.94 3.80
N ALA A 162 15.26 24.07 5.11
CA ALA A 162 14.58 23.29 6.14
C ALA A 162 13.05 23.37 6.06
N ILE A 163 12.50 24.57 5.87
CA ILE A 163 11.05 24.78 5.74
C ILE A 163 10.51 24.08 4.50
N ALA A 164 11.22 24.15 3.36
CA ALA A 164 10.81 23.49 2.13
C ALA A 164 10.81 21.96 2.29
N ARG A 165 11.84 21.41 2.95
CA ARG A 165 11.95 19.98 3.25
C ARG A 165 10.80 19.49 4.14
N LEU A 166 10.51 20.19 5.23
CA LEU A 166 9.39 19.84 6.12
C LEU A 166 8.04 19.95 5.41
N THR A 167 7.84 21.01 4.62
CA THR A 167 6.62 21.23 3.84
C THR A 167 6.39 20.07 2.86
N ARG A 168 7.45 19.59 2.19
CA ARG A 168 7.36 18.43 1.29
C ARG A 168 6.83 17.18 1.99
N VAL A 169 7.24 16.93 3.23
CA VAL A 169 6.72 15.79 4.02
C VAL A 169 5.27 16.05 4.44
N ALA A 170 4.99 17.22 5.01
CA ALA A 170 3.66 17.59 5.50
C ALA A 170 2.56 17.50 4.42
N GLU A 171 2.88 17.97 3.21
CA GLU A 171 1.92 18.12 2.12
C GLU A 171 1.82 16.91 1.20
N SER A 172 2.71 15.93 1.35
CA SER A 172 2.68 14.73 0.52
C SER A 172 1.48 13.84 0.86
N THR A 173 0.70 13.49 -0.17
CA THR A 173 -0.40 12.52 -0.05
C THR A 173 0.09 11.06 0.01
N THR A 174 1.36 10.82 -0.30
CA THR A 174 1.98 9.49 -0.24
C THR A 174 2.75 9.26 1.07
N ALA A 175 2.96 10.31 1.87
CA ALA A 175 3.54 10.19 3.20
C ALA A 175 2.49 9.67 4.20
N PRO A 176 2.83 8.69 5.05
CA PRO A 176 1.96 8.27 6.15
C PRO A 176 1.59 9.44 7.07
N ASP A 177 0.34 9.48 7.54
CA ASP A 177 -0.14 10.52 8.47
C ASP A 177 0.68 10.60 9.76
N ALA A 178 1.22 9.46 10.20
CA ALA A 178 2.16 9.36 11.31
C ALA A 178 3.43 10.21 11.10
N LEU A 179 3.85 10.46 9.86
CA LEU A 179 5.04 11.25 9.51
C LEU A 179 4.71 12.69 9.09
N ARG A 180 3.51 12.92 8.57
CA ARG A 180 3.02 14.25 8.21
C ARG A 180 2.76 15.13 9.43
N GLY A 181 2.23 14.55 10.50
CA GLY A 181 1.95 15.26 11.76
C GLY A 181 3.19 15.93 12.39
N PRO A 182 4.30 15.20 12.60
CA PRO A 182 5.53 15.77 13.13
C PRO A 182 6.11 16.87 12.24
N ALA A 183 6.01 16.73 10.91
CA ALA A 183 6.44 17.77 9.98
C ALA A 183 5.62 19.07 10.16
N LEU A 184 4.30 18.96 10.29
CA LEU A 184 3.41 20.10 10.53
C LEU A 184 3.66 20.76 11.90
N LEU A 185 3.88 19.96 12.95
CA LEU A 185 4.24 20.47 14.27
C LEU A 185 5.59 21.18 14.27
N ALA A 186 6.58 20.65 13.54
CA ALA A 186 7.90 21.26 13.39
C ALA A 186 7.83 22.61 12.64
N LEU A 187 6.99 22.70 11.60
CA LEU A 187 6.69 23.95 10.90
C LEU A 187 6.01 24.97 11.81
N ALA A 188 5.02 24.54 12.60
CA ALA A 188 4.35 25.41 13.56
C ALA A 188 5.32 25.95 14.63
N ARG A 189 6.15 25.07 15.22
CA ARG A 189 7.19 25.45 16.19
C ARG A 189 8.22 26.40 15.57
N GLY A 190 8.65 26.15 14.34
CA GLY A 190 9.55 27.04 13.61
C GLY A 190 8.97 28.43 13.35
N ALA A 191 7.66 28.52 13.10
CA ALA A 191 6.96 29.80 12.95
C ALA A 191 6.84 30.54 14.30
N ILE A 192 6.53 29.83 15.39
CA ILE A 192 6.51 30.38 16.76
C ILE A 192 7.88 30.96 17.13
N ALA A 193 8.97 30.25 16.84
CA ALA A 193 10.33 30.73 17.10
C ALA A 193 10.65 32.06 16.38
N LYS A 194 9.96 32.33 15.26
CA LYS A 194 10.06 33.59 14.49
C LYS A 194 9.00 34.62 14.88
N SER A 195 8.22 34.37 15.93
CA SER A 195 7.06 35.16 16.36
C SER A 195 5.96 35.30 15.28
N ASP A 196 5.92 34.41 14.29
CA ASP A 196 4.88 34.36 13.27
C ASP A 196 3.75 33.42 13.71
N TYR A 197 2.95 33.90 14.67
CA TYR A 197 1.83 33.13 15.23
C TYR A 197 0.70 32.87 14.23
N THR A 198 0.60 33.69 13.17
CA THR A 198 -0.37 33.49 12.09
C THR A 198 0.01 32.29 11.25
N ALA A 199 1.27 32.19 10.82
CA ALA A 199 1.76 31.02 10.10
C ALA A 199 1.70 29.76 10.98
N ALA A 200 2.05 29.87 12.27
CA ALA A 200 1.94 28.76 13.20
C ALA A 200 0.50 28.21 13.29
N ARG A 201 -0.50 29.09 13.42
CA ARG A 201 -1.91 28.70 13.44
C ARG A 201 -2.33 28.04 12.11
N ASN A 202 -1.91 28.59 10.98
CA ASN A 202 -2.22 28.02 9.67
C ASN A 202 -1.71 26.57 9.52
N TRP A 203 -0.52 26.25 10.06
CA TRP A 203 0.02 24.89 10.05
C TRP A 203 -0.79 23.94 10.95
N LEU A 204 -1.20 24.39 12.14
CA LEU A 204 -2.03 23.59 13.03
C LEU A 204 -3.45 23.36 12.46
N ASP A 205 -4.06 24.39 11.87
CA ASP A 205 -5.35 24.25 11.18
C ASP A 205 -5.24 23.33 9.95
N LYS A 206 -4.08 23.33 9.29
CA LYS A 206 -3.80 22.40 8.19
C LYS A 206 -3.68 20.96 8.69
N MET A 207 -3.06 20.76 9.86
CA MET A 207 -2.96 19.46 10.53
C MET A 207 -4.33 18.86 10.83
N ASP A 208 -5.24 19.65 11.43
CA ASP A 208 -6.61 19.21 11.69
C ASP A 208 -7.37 18.84 10.40
N ARG A 209 -7.21 19.65 9.34
CA ARG A 209 -7.86 19.42 8.05
C ARG A 209 -7.31 18.18 7.32
N GLN A 210 -6.00 17.95 7.41
CA GLN A 210 -5.33 16.92 6.62
C GLN A 210 -5.30 15.54 7.29
N LEU A 211 -5.17 15.50 8.61
CA LEU A 211 -5.05 14.24 9.37
C LEU A 211 -6.38 13.84 10.05
N GLY A 212 -7.36 14.73 10.03
CA GLY A 212 -8.67 14.52 10.64
C GLY A 212 -8.67 14.63 12.17
N PRO A 213 -9.84 14.53 12.80
CA PRO A 213 -10.00 14.84 14.22
C PRO A 213 -9.33 13.84 15.17
N ASN A 214 -8.99 12.61 14.76
CA ASN A 214 -8.46 11.58 15.67
C ASN A 214 -7.02 11.17 15.30
N HIS A 215 -6.22 12.11 14.78
CA HIS A 215 -4.85 11.81 14.41
C HIS A 215 -3.95 11.53 15.64
N PRO A 216 -2.88 10.72 15.49
CA PRO A 216 -2.01 10.31 16.60
C PRO A 216 -1.40 11.48 17.38
N TRP A 217 -1.12 12.58 16.69
CA TRP A 217 -0.39 13.74 17.22
C TRP A 217 -1.27 14.80 17.89
N ARG A 218 -2.52 14.46 18.25
CA ARG A 218 -3.50 15.45 18.72
C ARG A 218 -3.16 16.00 20.10
N GLU A 219 -2.60 15.16 20.95
CA GLU A 219 -2.14 15.58 22.28
C GLU A 219 -1.00 16.58 22.17
N ASP A 220 -0.02 16.33 21.30
CA ASP A 220 1.10 17.25 21.05
C ASP A 220 0.65 18.59 20.45
N GLN A 221 -0.32 18.55 19.53
CA GLN A 221 -0.93 19.76 18.98
C GLN A 221 -1.62 20.59 20.08
N ARG A 222 -2.41 19.94 20.95
CA ARG A 222 -3.06 20.60 22.09
C ARG A 222 -2.05 21.14 23.09
N ALA A 223 -1.00 20.37 23.38
CA ALA A 223 0.07 20.80 24.27
C ALA A 223 0.73 22.08 23.73
N LEU A 224 1.03 22.13 22.43
CA LEU A 224 1.61 23.31 21.79
C LEU A 224 0.69 24.55 21.85
N ILE A 225 -0.61 24.37 21.60
CA ILE A 225 -1.61 25.46 21.73
C ILE A 225 -1.75 25.91 23.19
N SER A 226 -1.64 24.97 24.14
CA SER A 226 -1.76 25.27 25.56
C SER A 226 -0.56 26.07 26.08
N SER A 227 0.65 25.74 25.61
CA SER A 227 1.91 26.38 25.99
C SER A 227 2.09 27.76 25.39
N GLU A 228 1.43 28.06 24.27
CA GLU A 228 1.52 29.35 23.58
C GLU A 228 0.16 30.07 23.57
N PRO A 229 -0.09 30.99 24.53
CA PRO A 229 -1.36 31.71 24.64
C PRO A 229 -1.75 32.45 23.35
N SER A 230 -0.77 32.91 22.58
CA SER A 230 -0.94 33.64 21.32
C SER A 230 -1.59 32.79 20.21
N LEU A 231 -1.52 31.45 20.31
CA LEU A 231 -2.15 30.52 19.37
C LEU A 231 -3.61 30.26 19.68
N ARG A 232 -4.07 30.52 20.91
CA ARG A 232 -5.47 30.36 21.27
C ARG A 232 -6.31 31.28 20.40
N PRO A 233 -7.45 30.82 19.85
CA PRO A 233 -8.37 31.72 19.18
C PRO A 233 -8.72 32.84 20.17
N SER A 234 -8.50 34.09 19.76
CA SER A 234 -8.92 35.24 20.56
C SER A 234 -10.39 35.02 20.90
N ALA A 235 -10.70 34.88 22.19
CA ALA A 235 -12.08 34.81 22.62
C ALA A 235 -12.76 36.02 22.01
N ALA A 236 -13.68 35.77 21.07
CA ALA A 236 -14.53 36.82 20.54
C ALA A 236 -15.07 37.57 21.76
N ARG A 237 -14.73 38.86 21.87
CA ARG A 237 -15.35 39.74 22.87
C ARG A 237 -16.84 39.73 22.55
N GLY A 238 -17.55 38.85 23.23
CA GLY A 238 -18.99 38.84 23.26
C GLY A 238 -19.43 39.97 24.17
N GLN A 239 -20.17 40.89 23.54
CA GLN A 239 -20.98 41.98 24.12
C GLN A 239 -20.23 43.27 24.47
#